data_AF-A0A926UWM7-F1
#
_entry.id   AF-A0A926UWM7-F1
#
_cell.length_a   1.000
_cell.length_b   1.000
_cell.length_c   1.000
_cell.angle_alpha   90.00
_cell.angle_beta   90.00
_cell.angle_gamma   90.00
#
_symmetry.space_group_name_H-M   'P 1'
#
loop_
_entity.id
_entity.type
_entity.pdbx_description
1 polymer ?
#
loop_
_entity_poly.entity_id
_entity_poly.type
_entity_poly.pdbx_seq_one_letter_code
_entity_poly.pdbx_strand_id
1 'polypeptide(L)'
;MPSNITAIFQNPPTVQILNWLVQGNLASSMSRAVRFWVILGMIYRDRLLTDVFRYPDLRDHLYSSQHPTSEKLKSESFINGCSDLHCICAKSLNHWLHPSDAMRSQLQALTGFNLQQCETALSQSPFATVHRSLRGDLEKLAQIGWLKVLPRGEFQILPVDLLPQLSPDIYAVSNLGLINERSLSQLPMVNTWLSQNLSRQQCLDLLVALDTLSMVQPNLELLLDSLSELLIAEQDSDRLLSKHQKLPHTFVNLDYILPPEVQDRVDDYHKQLEDLWHTADSGVIQFNYEMIQQNSVLKPTDFSSFSSQVKQITVYPVCIHYLRRAKYLSAYGIDPDGNMGWHNYRLDRITSGSLKVLAWGDRHVPKALKQLRNSGKLPTSQEVEIELGKAWGFKFYEEPQLLLLRFSEDFARWYVDNTVRHPTFRAVPYARIAPLLQKAVSDDYERDIILEILRQRDPSDRYYQALIRPNDINIIQRLRDWRPNGEVLAPISLRQRMVDEATQELMHYLPLPKIQKKGNEF
;
A
#
# COMPACT_ATOMS: atom_id res chain seq x y z
N MET A 1 34.77 -21.86 -13.62
CA MET A 1 35.19 -21.81 -12.21
C MET A 1 33.98 -21.33 -11.42
N PRO A 2 33.45 -22.06 -10.44
CA PRO A 2 32.37 -21.52 -9.62
C PRO A 2 32.90 -20.27 -8.92
N SER A 3 32.25 -19.15 -9.19
CA SER A 3 32.54 -17.84 -8.63
C SER A 3 32.50 -17.98 -7.10
N ASN A 4 33.64 -17.90 -6.41
CA ASN A 4 33.63 -17.98 -4.96
C ASN A 4 33.01 -16.67 -4.43
N ILE A 5 31.73 -16.74 -4.05
CA ILE A 5 30.92 -15.61 -3.61
C ILE A 5 31.58 -14.81 -2.49
N THR A 6 32.41 -15.45 -1.66
CA THR A 6 33.09 -14.79 -0.53
C THR A 6 34.19 -13.83 -0.99
N ALA A 7 34.61 -13.89 -2.25
CA ALA A 7 35.60 -12.97 -2.82
C ALA A 7 35.12 -11.50 -2.79
N ILE A 8 33.80 -11.26 -2.83
CA ILE A 8 33.23 -9.90 -2.80
C ILE A 8 33.53 -9.13 -1.51
N PHE A 9 33.94 -9.83 -0.45
CA PHE A 9 34.29 -9.21 0.83
C PHE A 9 35.77 -8.82 0.91
N GLN A 10 36.60 -9.19 -0.07
CA GLN A 10 38.04 -8.88 -0.08
C GLN A 10 38.33 -7.41 -0.43
N ASN A 11 37.41 -6.74 -1.12
CA ASN A 11 37.52 -5.33 -1.52
C ASN A 11 36.34 -4.52 -0.94
N PRO A 12 36.46 -3.18 -0.84
CA PRO A 12 35.33 -2.32 -0.49
C PRO A 12 34.08 -2.61 -1.36
N PRO A 13 32.87 -2.52 -0.80
CA PRO A 13 31.67 -2.92 -1.52
C PRO A 13 31.34 -1.94 -2.65
N THR A 14 30.99 -2.48 -3.82
CA THR A 14 30.41 -1.68 -4.91
C THR A 14 28.95 -1.34 -4.62
N VAL A 15 28.41 -0.31 -5.29
CA VAL A 15 27.00 0.08 -5.13
C VAL A 15 26.05 -1.08 -5.50
N GLN A 16 26.42 -1.88 -6.50
CA GLN A 16 25.65 -3.05 -6.94
C GLN A 16 25.63 -4.15 -5.87
N ILE A 17 26.76 -4.41 -5.20
CA ILE A 17 26.82 -5.37 -4.08
C ILE A 17 25.94 -4.88 -2.93
N LEU A 18 26.01 -3.59 -2.58
CA LEU A 18 25.19 -3.03 -1.52
C LEU A 18 23.70 -3.14 -1.86
N ASN A 19 23.31 -2.78 -3.08
CA ASN A 19 21.93 -2.87 -3.55
C ASN A 19 21.41 -4.31 -3.52
N TRP A 20 22.22 -5.27 -3.98
CA TRP A 20 21.88 -6.68 -3.98
C TRP A 20 21.71 -7.23 -2.56
N LEU A 21 22.58 -6.87 -1.61
CA LEU A 21 22.49 -7.30 -0.22
C LEU A 21 21.18 -6.87 0.45
N VAL A 22 20.59 -5.74 0.02
CA VAL A 22 19.28 -5.26 0.51
C VAL A 22 18.15 -5.47 -0.47
N GLN A 23 18.32 -6.39 -1.44
CA GLN A 23 17.30 -6.81 -2.39
C GLN A 23 16.68 -5.65 -3.19
N GLY A 24 17.50 -4.67 -3.61
CA GLY A 24 17.07 -3.56 -4.47
C GLY A 24 16.69 -2.28 -3.74
N ASN A 25 16.61 -2.29 -2.40
CA ASN A 25 16.13 -1.15 -1.62
C ASN A 25 17.26 -0.29 -1.02
N LEU A 26 18.29 0.03 -1.82
CA LEU A 26 19.47 0.73 -1.31
C LEU A 26 19.14 2.14 -0.76
N ALA A 27 18.19 2.85 -1.37
CA ALA A 27 17.81 4.21 -0.98
C ALA A 27 17.37 4.29 0.50
N SER A 28 16.47 3.40 0.93
CA SER A 28 15.97 3.41 2.31
C SER A 28 16.82 2.56 3.29
N SER A 29 17.68 1.68 2.77
CA SER A 29 18.39 0.68 3.56
C SER A 29 19.92 0.77 3.49
N MET A 30 20.49 1.93 3.12
CA MET A 30 21.94 2.12 2.94
C MET A 30 22.77 1.72 4.17
N SER A 31 22.35 2.14 5.37
CA SER A 31 23.02 1.74 6.60
C SER A 31 22.97 0.23 6.82
N ARG A 32 21.84 -0.40 6.53
CA ARG A 32 21.67 -1.87 6.65
C ARG A 32 22.54 -2.60 5.63
N ALA A 33 22.62 -2.13 4.39
CA ALA A 33 23.46 -2.73 3.36
C ALA A 33 24.92 -2.81 3.79
N VAL A 34 25.46 -1.72 4.35
CA VAL A 34 26.83 -1.71 4.87
C VAL A 34 26.97 -2.61 6.09
N ARG A 35 25.99 -2.63 7.01
CA ARG A 35 26.03 -3.58 8.13
C ARG A 35 26.06 -5.03 7.66
N PHE A 36 25.27 -5.41 6.66
CA PHE A 36 25.30 -6.74 6.07
C PHE A 36 26.68 -7.05 5.49
N TRP A 37 27.24 -6.15 4.68
CA TRP A 37 28.56 -6.35 4.09
C TRP A 37 29.66 -6.54 5.14
N VAL A 38 29.66 -5.73 6.20
CA VAL A 38 30.63 -5.85 7.30
C VAL A 38 30.44 -7.16 8.09
N ILE A 39 29.21 -7.49 8.48
CA ILE A 39 28.91 -8.72 9.25
C ILE A 39 29.29 -9.96 8.44
N LEU A 40 28.93 -10.01 7.16
CA LEU A 40 29.27 -11.12 6.28
C LEU A 40 30.79 -11.19 6.01
N GLY A 41 31.48 -10.05 5.93
CA GLY A 41 32.94 -10.00 5.87
C GLY A 41 33.57 -10.64 7.11
N MET A 42 33.09 -10.31 8.32
CA MET A 42 33.58 -10.92 9.56
C MET A 42 33.38 -12.44 9.60
N ILE A 43 32.24 -12.91 9.06
CA ILE A 43 31.87 -14.34 9.02
C ILE A 43 32.71 -15.09 7.99
N TYR A 44 32.75 -14.62 6.75
CA TYR A 44 33.28 -15.39 5.62
C TYR A 44 34.72 -15.06 5.24
N ARG A 45 35.15 -13.79 5.40
CA ARG A 45 36.54 -13.37 5.14
C ARG A 45 37.41 -13.56 6.37
N ASP A 46 36.99 -13.00 7.50
CA ASP A 46 37.82 -12.94 8.72
C ASP A 46 37.64 -14.17 9.63
N ARG A 47 36.54 -14.92 9.45
CA ARG A 47 36.19 -16.13 10.21
C ARG A 47 36.23 -15.91 11.73
N LEU A 48 35.70 -14.78 12.18
CA LEU A 48 35.73 -14.37 13.59
C LEU A 48 34.69 -15.09 14.47
N LEU A 49 33.73 -15.80 13.88
CA LEU A 49 32.67 -16.49 14.60
C LEU A 49 32.74 -17.99 14.37
N THR A 50 32.27 -18.76 15.35
CA THR A 50 32.07 -20.20 15.24
C THR A 50 30.91 -20.53 14.31
N ASP A 51 30.89 -21.75 13.76
CA ASP A 51 29.86 -22.24 12.82
C ASP A 51 28.42 -22.03 13.33
N VAL A 52 28.25 -22.06 14.65
CA VAL A 52 27.02 -21.65 15.34
C VAL A 52 27.37 -20.55 16.34
N PHE A 53 26.64 -19.44 16.31
CA PHE A 53 26.86 -18.29 17.19
C PHE A 53 25.53 -17.63 17.60
N ARG A 54 25.59 -16.80 18.63
CA ARG A 54 24.49 -15.95 19.11
C ARG A 54 24.85 -14.48 18.92
N TYR A 55 23.84 -13.61 19.04
CA TYR A 55 24.04 -12.18 18.95
C TYR A 55 25.16 -11.60 19.85
N PRO A 56 25.31 -12.01 21.13
CA PRO A 56 26.40 -11.51 21.97
C PRO A 56 27.79 -11.82 21.39
N ASP A 57 27.98 -12.98 20.76
CA ASP A 57 29.25 -13.37 20.15
C ASP A 57 29.62 -12.41 19.02
N LEU A 58 28.65 -12.04 18.16
CA LEU A 58 28.85 -11.02 17.14
C LEU A 58 29.09 -9.62 17.74
N ARG A 59 28.27 -9.23 18.73
CA ARG A 59 28.35 -7.91 19.39
C ARG A 59 29.75 -7.65 19.94
N ASP A 60 30.32 -8.65 20.61
CA ASP A 60 31.60 -8.53 21.31
C ASP A 60 32.79 -8.45 20.34
N HIS A 61 32.60 -8.87 19.08
CA HIS A 61 33.57 -8.64 17.99
C HIS A 61 33.32 -7.33 17.22
N LEU A 62 32.06 -6.86 17.14
CA LEU A 62 31.72 -5.62 16.44
C LEU A 62 32.12 -4.38 17.23
N TYR A 63 31.78 -4.33 18.51
CA TYR A 63 31.90 -3.15 19.34
C TYR A 63 33.11 -3.22 20.27
N SER A 64 33.66 -2.05 20.63
CA SER A 64 34.72 -2.00 21.65
C SER A 64 34.18 -2.33 23.04
N SER A 65 35.08 -2.70 23.95
CA SER A 65 34.72 -3.06 25.34
C SER A 65 34.07 -1.91 26.14
N GLN A 66 34.21 -0.66 25.67
CA GLN A 66 33.59 0.52 26.28
C GLN A 66 32.17 0.80 25.74
N HIS A 67 31.72 0.03 24.76
CA HIS A 67 30.41 0.21 24.16
C HIS A 67 29.29 -0.30 25.09
N PRO A 68 28.18 0.44 25.27
CA PRO A 68 27.07 -0.01 26.10
C PRO A 68 26.47 -1.33 25.61
N THR A 69 26.31 -2.30 26.51
CA THR A 69 25.75 -3.63 26.19
C THR A 69 24.28 -3.81 26.60
N SER A 70 23.67 -2.76 27.16
CA SER A 70 22.30 -2.79 27.69
C SER A 70 21.25 -2.76 26.59
N GLU A 71 20.32 -3.71 26.62
CA GLU A 71 19.20 -3.80 25.66
C GLU A 71 18.10 -2.75 25.87
N LYS A 72 18.14 -1.99 26.98
CA LYS A 72 17.09 -1.02 27.36
C LYS A 72 17.36 0.40 26.86
N LEU A 73 18.48 0.63 26.18
CA LEU A 73 18.85 1.96 25.70
C LEU A 73 18.08 2.33 24.43
N LYS A 74 17.55 3.55 24.38
CA LYS A 74 16.98 4.16 23.17
C LYS A 74 18.12 4.63 22.25
N SER A 75 17.87 4.72 20.95
CA SER A 75 18.85 5.07 19.90
C SER A 75 19.68 6.32 20.23
N GLU A 76 19.03 7.38 20.72
CA GLU A 76 19.67 8.66 21.08
C GLU A 76 20.63 8.53 22.29
N SER A 77 20.31 7.65 23.24
CA SER A 77 21.17 7.34 24.40
C SER A 77 22.27 6.32 24.06
N PHE A 78 22.10 5.59 22.95
CA PHE A 78 23.06 4.60 22.45
C PHE A 78 24.21 5.27 21.69
N ILE A 79 23.91 6.32 20.90
CA ILE A 79 24.90 7.15 20.18
C ILE A 79 25.76 7.96 21.16
N ASN A 80 25.14 8.55 22.20
CA ASN A 80 25.83 9.37 23.20
C ASN A 80 26.47 8.57 24.35
N GLY A 81 26.19 7.26 24.44
CA GLY A 81 26.64 6.39 25.54
C GLY A 81 28.00 5.73 25.32
N CYS A 82 28.54 5.78 24.09
CA CYS A 82 29.86 5.21 23.76
C CYS A 82 30.90 6.33 23.64
N SER A 83 31.85 6.40 24.57
CA SER A 83 32.91 7.41 24.58
C SER A 83 34.09 7.11 23.64
N ASP A 84 34.12 5.92 23.06
CA ASP A 84 35.22 5.47 22.21
C ASP A 84 34.99 5.83 20.73
N LEU A 85 35.79 6.78 20.23
CA LEU A 85 35.78 7.23 18.82
C LEU A 85 36.33 6.18 17.84
N HIS A 86 37.00 5.14 18.33
CA HIS A 86 37.46 4.02 17.52
C HIS A 86 36.42 2.91 17.40
N CYS A 87 35.38 2.94 18.23
CA CYS A 87 34.29 1.98 18.17
C CYS A 87 33.59 2.02 16.81
N ILE A 88 33.13 0.85 16.34
CA ILE A 88 32.44 0.72 15.05
C ILE A 88 31.20 1.62 14.94
N CYS A 89 30.54 1.93 16.07
CA CYS A 89 29.37 2.81 16.13
C CYS A 89 29.69 4.26 15.74
N ALA A 90 30.95 4.69 15.85
CA ALA A 90 31.37 6.05 15.50
C ALA A 90 31.75 6.19 14.01
N LYS A 91 31.89 5.07 13.29
CA LYS A 91 32.30 5.08 11.88
C LYS A 91 31.11 5.39 10.98
N SER A 92 31.21 6.42 10.15
CA SER A 92 30.19 6.81 9.16
C SER A 92 30.20 5.91 7.93
N LEU A 93 29.15 5.98 7.11
CA LEU A 93 29.12 5.33 5.79
C LEU A 93 30.29 5.78 4.90
N ASN A 94 30.67 7.05 4.97
CA ASN A 94 31.88 7.58 4.31
C ASN A 94 33.16 6.81 4.70
N HIS A 95 33.28 6.39 5.97
CA HIS A 95 34.42 5.59 6.43
C HIS A 95 34.43 4.19 5.82
N TRP A 96 33.27 3.56 5.62
CA TRP A 96 33.18 2.20 5.09
C TRP A 96 33.29 2.12 3.58
N LEU A 97 32.72 3.10 2.89
CA LEU A 97 32.56 3.07 1.44
C LEU A 97 33.72 3.73 0.70
N HIS A 98 34.42 4.68 1.33
CA HIS A 98 35.43 5.53 0.67
C HIS A 98 34.97 6.03 -0.71
N PRO A 99 33.80 6.72 -0.79
CA PRO A 99 33.10 6.91 -2.06
C PRO A 99 33.86 7.86 -2.99
N SER A 100 34.27 7.35 -4.15
CA SER A 100 34.76 8.16 -5.28
C SER A 100 33.61 8.91 -5.95
N ASP A 101 33.92 9.91 -6.79
CA ASP A 101 32.90 10.64 -7.56
C ASP A 101 32.07 9.72 -8.46
N ALA A 102 32.68 8.66 -8.99
CA ALA A 102 31.99 7.63 -9.75
C ALA A 102 30.99 6.84 -8.88
N MET A 103 31.40 6.46 -7.66
CA MET A 103 30.51 5.77 -6.72
C MET A 103 29.36 6.67 -6.28
N ARG A 104 29.63 7.95 -6.02
CA ARG A 104 28.60 8.96 -5.70
C ARG A 104 27.58 9.08 -6.83
N SER A 105 28.06 9.18 -8.07
CA SER A 105 27.19 9.24 -9.25
C SER A 105 26.32 7.98 -9.38
N GLN A 106 26.88 6.79 -9.13
CA GLN A 106 26.12 5.54 -9.13
C GLN A 106 25.10 5.45 -7.99
N LEU A 107 25.45 5.94 -6.78
CA LEU A 107 24.51 6.02 -5.67
C LEU A 107 23.35 6.95 -6.02
N GLN A 108 23.61 8.12 -6.59
CA GLN A 108 22.55 9.05 -7.01
C GLN A 108 21.65 8.44 -8.08
N ALA A 109 22.23 7.75 -9.07
CA ALA A 109 21.47 7.07 -10.12
C ALA A 109 20.57 5.96 -9.56
N LEU A 110 21.09 5.13 -8.65
CA LEU A 110 20.36 3.98 -8.09
C LEU A 110 19.40 4.32 -6.95
N THR A 111 19.57 5.47 -6.28
CA THR A 111 18.74 5.85 -5.12
C THR A 111 17.85 7.06 -5.38
N GLY A 112 18.02 7.75 -6.51
CA GLY A 112 17.35 9.01 -6.81
C GLY A 112 17.81 10.20 -5.95
N PHE A 113 18.85 10.04 -5.13
CA PHE A 113 19.32 11.09 -4.22
C PHE A 113 19.93 12.26 -4.99
N ASN A 114 19.55 13.48 -4.59
CA ASN A 114 20.33 14.67 -4.94
C ASN A 114 21.65 14.71 -4.16
N LEU A 115 22.55 15.63 -4.52
CA LEU A 115 23.89 15.74 -3.92
C LEU A 115 23.82 15.85 -2.39
N GLN A 116 22.92 16.69 -1.87
CA GLN A 116 22.78 16.94 -0.43
C GLN A 116 22.23 15.72 0.31
N GLN A 117 21.27 15.01 -0.28
CA GLN A 117 20.73 13.76 0.28
C GLN A 117 21.81 12.67 0.32
N CYS A 118 22.64 12.58 -0.73
CA CYS A 118 23.75 11.64 -0.80
C CYS A 118 24.78 11.92 0.31
N GLU A 119 25.21 13.18 0.48
CA GLU A 119 26.12 13.56 1.57
C GLU A 119 25.51 13.31 2.96
N THR A 120 24.22 13.60 3.12
CA THR A 120 23.50 13.36 4.38
C THR A 120 23.50 11.86 4.70
N ALA A 121 23.18 11.01 3.74
CA ALA A 121 23.21 9.56 3.90
C ALA A 121 24.63 9.07 4.23
N LEU A 122 25.65 9.51 3.48
CA LEU A 122 27.05 9.12 3.69
C LEU A 122 27.62 9.58 5.05
N SER A 123 27.05 10.61 5.66
CA SER A 123 27.45 11.06 7.01
C SER A 123 26.92 10.18 8.14
N GLN A 124 25.91 9.33 7.90
CA GLN A 124 25.30 8.50 8.94
C GLN A 124 26.24 7.37 9.39
N SER A 125 26.20 7.03 10.69
CA SER A 125 26.97 5.93 11.26
C SER A 125 26.13 4.65 11.32
N PRO A 126 26.36 3.66 10.43
CA PRO A 126 25.44 2.54 10.26
C PRO A 126 25.30 1.66 11.49
N PHE A 127 26.36 1.56 12.32
CA PHE A 127 26.38 0.77 13.54
C PHE A 127 26.01 1.55 14.81
N ALA A 128 25.66 2.82 14.68
CA ALA A 128 25.10 3.64 15.76
C ALA A 128 23.60 3.33 15.96
N THR A 129 23.29 2.04 16.14
CA THR A 129 21.93 1.49 16.20
C THR A 129 21.79 0.52 17.37
N VAL A 130 20.58 0.42 17.92
CA VAL A 130 20.32 -0.45 19.08
C VAL A 130 20.55 -1.93 18.76
N HIS A 131 20.94 -2.72 19.77
CA HIS A 131 21.20 -4.16 19.62
C HIS A 131 20.05 -4.96 18.98
N ARG A 132 18.80 -4.54 19.19
CA ARG A 132 17.61 -5.15 18.55
C ARG A 132 17.67 -5.04 17.02
N SER A 133 18.13 -3.91 16.48
CA SER A 133 18.27 -3.72 15.03
C SER A 133 19.25 -4.70 14.43
N LEU A 134 20.40 -4.92 15.09
CA LEU A 134 21.41 -5.87 14.63
C LEU A 134 20.95 -7.33 14.72
N ARG A 135 20.07 -7.68 15.68
CA ARG A 135 19.42 -9.00 15.68
C ARG A 135 18.48 -9.16 14.50
N GLY A 136 17.68 -8.14 14.22
CA GLY A 136 16.84 -8.10 13.02
C GLY A 136 17.66 -8.22 11.74
N ASP A 137 18.86 -7.66 11.71
CA ASP A 137 19.79 -7.82 10.59
C ASP A 137 20.26 -9.27 10.43
N LEU A 138 20.59 -9.98 11.52
CA LEU A 138 20.93 -11.41 11.48
C LEU A 138 19.76 -12.28 11.03
N GLU A 139 18.55 -12.00 11.51
CA GLU A 139 17.32 -12.66 11.04
C GLU A 139 17.11 -12.44 9.55
N LYS A 140 17.33 -11.21 9.05
CA LYS A 140 17.22 -10.90 7.62
C LYS A 140 18.30 -11.57 6.79
N LEU A 141 19.55 -11.61 7.25
CA LEU A 141 20.63 -12.37 6.61
C LEU A 141 20.28 -13.85 6.49
N ALA A 142 19.60 -14.41 7.50
CA ALA A 142 19.11 -15.79 7.43
C ALA A 142 17.98 -15.96 6.40
N GLN A 143 17.02 -15.02 6.35
CA GLN A 143 15.93 -15.04 5.36
C GLN A 143 16.44 -14.99 3.91
N ILE A 144 17.51 -14.24 3.65
CA ILE A 144 18.09 -14.10 2.31
C ILE A 144 19.15 -15.18 1.99
N GLY A 145 19.30 -16.18 2.86
CA GLY A 145 20.10 -17.38 2.59
C GLY A 145 21.58 -17.29 2.95
N TRP A 146 22.03 -16.29 3.72
CA TRP A 146 23.41 -16.22 4.21
C TRP A 146 23.64 -16.96 5.53
N LEU A 147 22.59 -17.15 6.32
CA LEU A 147 22.62 -17.83 7.62
C LEU A 147 21.41 -18.75 7.73
N LYS A 148 21.41 -19.61 8.75
CA LYS A 148 20.23 -20.39 9.14
C LYS A 148 19.88 -20.12 10.59
N VAL A 149 18.63 -19.76 10.86
CA VAL A 149 18.14 -19.59 12.23
C VAL A 149 17.97 -20.97 12.88
N LEU A 150 18.52 -21.12 14.07
CA LEU A 150 18.35 -22.28 14.94
C LEU A 150 17.46 -21.94 16.15
N PRO A 151 16.92 -22.95 16.85
CA PRO A 151 16.17 -22.73 18.08
C PRO A 151 16.96 -21.89 19.11
N ARG A 152 16.25 -21.17 19.98
CA ARG A 152 16.85 -20.38 21.08
C ARG A 152 17.72 -19.19 20.62
N GLY A 153 17.49 -18.65 19.43
CA GLY A 153 18.14 -17.41 18.96
C GLY A 153 19.60 -17.60 18.51
N GLU A 154 19.94 -18.80 18.08
CA GLU A 154 21.24 -19.16 17.51
C GLU A 154 21.19 -19.03 15.99
N PHE A 155 22.34 -18.72 15.38
CA PHE A 155 22.52 -18.62 13.94
C PHE A 155 23.62 -19.57 13.50
N GLN A 156 23.38 -20.30 12.43
CA GLN A 156 24.35 -21.18 11.79
C GLN A 156 24.89 -20.51 10.52
N ILE A 157 26.22 -20.49 10.39
CA ILE A 157 26.93 -20.07 9.17
C ILE A 157 26.71 -21.16 8.11
N LEU A 158 26.36 -20.76 6.89
CA LEU A 158 26.15 -21.69 5.79
C LEU A 158 27.46 -21.93 5.02
N PRO A 159 27.73 -23.16 4.58
CA PRO A 159 28.89 -23.45 3.75
C PRO A 159 28.76 -22.78 2.37
N VAL A 160 29.90 -22.48 1.74
CA VAL A 160 30.00 -21.62 0.54
C VAL A 160 29.14 -22.10 -0.63
N ASP A 161 28.96 -23.41 -0.77
CA ASP A 161 28.14 -24.07 -1.78
C ASP A 161 26.63 -23.83 -1.62
N LEU A 162 26.18 -23.47 -0.42
CA LEU A 162 24.78 -23.17 -0.12
C LEU A 162 24.48 -21.67 -0.07
N LEU A 163 25.48 -20.82 -0.33
CA LEU A 163 25.31 -19.37 -0.30
C LEU A 163 24.55 -18.85 -1.53
N PRO A 164 23.90 -17.68 -1.42
CA PRO A 164 23.21 -17.06 -2.53
C PRO A 164 24.17 -16.82 -3.69
N GLN A 165 23.74 -17.16 -4.90
CA GLN A 165 24.55 -16.97 -6.09
C GLN A 165 24.43 -15.51 -6.56
N LEU A 166 25.57 -14.84 -6.73
CA LEU A 166 25.64 -13.55 -7.41
C LEU A 166 25.54 -13.78 -8.91
N SER A 167 24.74 -12.96 -9.58
CA SER A 167 24.69 -12.97 -11.05
C SER A 167 26.09 -12.76 -11.62
N PRO A 168 26.46 -13.46 -12.72
CA PRO A 168 27.79 -13.35 -13.34
C PRO A 168 28.21 -11.90 -13.62
N ASP A 169 27.24 -11.04 -13.94
CA ASP A 169 27.46 -9.63 -14.22
C ASP A 169 27.92 -8.87 -12.97
N ILE A 170 27.27 -9.06 -11.81
CA ILE A 170 27.67 -8.37 -10.57
C ILE A 170 29.09 -8.81 -10.17
N TYR A 171 29.39 -10.10 -10.35
CA TYR A 171 30.70 -10.68 -10.06
C TYR A 171 31.81 -10.13 -10.97
N ALA A 172 31.51 -9.89 -12.25
CA ALA A 172 32.43 -9.30 -13.21
C ALA A 172 32.74 -7.83 -12.89
N VAL A 173 31.72 -7.04 -12.52
CA VAL A 173 31.89 -5.64 -12.09
C VAL A 173 32.73 -5.55 -10.80
N SER A 174 32.58 -6.49 -9.87
CA SER A 174 33.28 -6.46 -8.58
C SER A 174 34.74 -6.92 -8.61
N ASN A 175 35.13 -7.81 -9.55
CA ASN A 175 36.47 -8.44 -9.52
C ASN A 175 37.45 -7.94 -10.59
N LEU A 176 36.99 -7.34 -11.70
CA LEU A 176 37.88 -7.04 -12.82
C LEU A 176 38.38 -5.60 -12.89
N GLY A 177 37.85 -4.65 -12.10
CA GLY A 177 38.34 -3.26 -12.08
C GLY A 177 38.45 -2.57 -13.46
N LEU A 178 37.84 -3.15 -14.48
CA LEU A 178 38.00 -2.80 -15.88
C LEU A 178 36.62 -2.73 -16.51
N ILE A 179 36.04 -1.54 -16.48
CA ILE A 179 35.16 -1.15 -17.57
C ILE A 179 35.47 0.31 -17.89
N ASN A 180 36.06 0.51 -19.08
CA ASN A 180 35.90 1.74 -19.83
C ASN A 180 34.40 2.09 -19.84
N GLU A 181 34.06 3.29 -19.37
CA GLU A 181 32.83 4.11 -19.40
C GLU A 181 31.56 3.72 -20.20
N ARG A 182 31.32 2.47 -20.61
CA ARG A 182 30.16 2.07 -21.43
C ARG A 182 29.71 0.65 -21.12
N SER A 183 29.08 0.45 -19.97
CA SER A 183 28.03 -0.55 -19.73
C SER A 183 27.71 -0.59 -18.24
N LEU A 184 26.75 0.24 -17.83
CA LEU A 184 26.06 0.09 -16.56
C LEU A 184 24.58 -0.14 -16.88
N SER A 185 24.21 -1.40 -17.03
CA SER A 185 22.81 -1.84 -17.05
C SER A 185 22.74 -3.27 -16.51
N GLN A 186 22.66 -3.40 -15.19
CA GLN A 186 22.31 -4.68 -14.57
C GLN A 186 20.83 -4.72 -14.26
N LEU A 187 20.08 -4.93 -15.34
CA LEU A 187 18.70 -5.39 -15.33
C LEU A 187 18.47 -6.56 -16.31
N PRO A 188 19.43 -7.48 -16.58
CA PRO A 188 19.44 -8.16 -17.88
C PRO A 188 18.35 -9.21 -18.03
N MET A 189 17.86 -9.88 -16.98
CA MET A 189 16.85 -10.94 -17.18
C MET A 189 15.46 -10.40 -17.55
N VAL A 190 14.99 -9.39 -16.82
CA VAL A 190 13.70 -8.74 -17.11
C VAL A 190 13.82 -7.93 -18.39
N ASN A 191 14.97 -7.28 -18.61
CA ASN A 191 15.24 -6.51 -19.82
C ASN A 191 15.34 -7.37 -21.06
N THR A 192 15.98 -8.53 -20.99
CA THR A 192 16.09 -9.46 -22.13
C THR A 192 14.72 -10.06 -22.45
N TRP A 193 13.92 -10.43 -21.44
CA TRP A 193 12.56 -10.92 -21.68
C TRP A 193 11.65 -9.82 -22.26
N LEU A 194 11.67 -8.61 -21.70
CA LEU A 194 10.85 -7.48 -22.16
C LEU A 194 11.26 -7.02 -23.56
N SER A 195 12.55 -6.86 -23.86
CA SER A 195 13.03 -6.48 -25.19
C SER A 195 12.81 -7.55 -26.26
N GLN A 196 12.74 -8.83 -25.87
CA GLN A 196 12.42 -9.93 -26.79
C GLN A 196 10.92 -10.10 -27.05
N ASN A 197 10.03 -9.65 -26.14
CA ASN A 197 8.59 -9.93 -26.20
C ASN A 197 7.71 -8.68 -26.34
N LEU A 198 8.21 -7.49 -26.03
CA LEU A 198 7.49 -6.22 -26.13
C LEU A 198 8.25 -5.25 -27.04
N SER A 199 7.51 -4.58 -27.91
CA SER A 199 8.05 -3.43 -28.67
C SER A 199 8.37 -2.27 -27.73
N ARG A 200 9.28 -1.39 -28.17
CA ARG A 200 9.62 -0.16 -27.46
C ARG A 200 8.41 0.68 -27.07
N GLN A 201 7.40 0.77 -27.93
CA GLN A 201 6.16 1.47 -27.63
C GLN A 201 5.38 0.78 -26.50
N GLN A 202 5.31 -0.55 -26.51
CA GLN A 202 4.67 -1.31 -25.43
C GLN A 202 5.43 -1.19 -24.10
N CYS A 203 6.76 -1.08 -24.11
CA CYS A 203 7.56 -0.80 -22.93
C CYS A 203 7.30 0.61 -22.38
N LEU A 204 7.19 1.63 -23.25
CA LEU A 204 6.78 2.99 -22.89
C LEU A 204 5.38 3.01 -22.28
N ASP A 205 4.42 2.34 -22.93
CA ASP A 205 3.04 2.26 -22.46
C ASP A 205 2.95 1.51 -21.12
N LEU A 206 3.73 0.45 -20.94
CA LEU A 206 3.83 -0.31 -19.69
C LEU A 206 4.45 0.52 -18.56
N LEU A 207 5.45 1.36 -18.87
CA LEU A 207 6.03 2.29 -17.92
C LEU A 207 5.01 3.30 -17.41
N VAL A 208 4.30 3.95 -18.32
CA VAL A 208 3.24 4.91 -17.96
C VAL A 208 2.14 4.23 -17.16
N ALA A 209 1.78 2.99 -17.53
CA ALA A 209 0.78 2.20 -16.81
C ALA A 209 1.25 1.78 -15.41
N LEU A 210 2.49 1.33 -15.26
CA LEU A 210 3.04 0.91 -13.98
C LEU A 210 3.30 2.11 -13.05
N ASP A 211 3.65 3.27 -13.59
CA ASP A 211 3.86 4.52 -12.84
C ASP A 211 2.54 4.97 -12.22
N THR A 212 1.46 4.78 -12.97
CA THR A 212 0.10 4.97 -12.48
C THR A 212 -0.29 3.95 -11.38
N LEU A 213 0.24 2.72 -11.44
CA LEU A 213 -0.13 1.62 -10.55
C LEU A 213 0.77 1.48 -9.31
N SER A 214 1.99 2.00 -9.33
CA SER A 214 2.93 1.96 -8.20
C SER A 214 2.37 2.67 -6.96
N MET A 215 1.55 3.69 -7.17
CA MET A 215 0.79 4.33 -6.10
C MET A 215 -0.13 3.36 -5.33
N VAL A 216 -0.67 2.33 -6.00
CA VAL A 216 -1.54 1.31 -5.40
C VAL A 216 -0.71 0.16 -4.80
N GLN A 217 0.42 -0.15 -5.42
CA GLN A 217 1.33 -1.25 -5.12
C GLN A 217 2.78 -0.73 -5.07
N PRO A 218 3.28 -0.31 -3.89
CA PRO A 218 4.58 0.38 -3.76
C PRO A 218 5.77 -0.43 -4.28
N ASN A 219 5.66 -1.76 -4.23
CA ASN A 219 6.62 -2.71 -4.79
C ASN A 219 6.80 -2.61 -6.32
N LEU A 220 5.89 -1.96 -7.06
CA LEU A 220 6.02 -1.75 -8.50
C LEU A 220 7.00 -0.61 -8.88
N GLU A 221 7.39 0.27 -7.95
CA GLU A 221 8.45 1.28 -8.20
C GLU A 221 9.76 0.62 -8.67
N LEU A 222 10.10 -0.54 -8.10
CA LEU A 222 11.28 -1.30 -8.50
C LEU A 222 11.21 -1.81 -9.95
N LEU A 223 10.00 -2.12 -10.43
CA LEU A 223 9.77 -2.54 -11.83
C LEU A 223 9.77 -1.33 -12.79
N LEU A 224 9.42 -0.14 -12.30
CA LEU A 224 9.46 1.10 -13.09
C LEU A 224 10.87 1.54 -13.41
N ASP A 225 11.73 1.55 -12.41
CA ASP A 225 13.15 1.84 -12.59
C ASP A 225 13.77 0.86 -13.59
N SER A 226 13.37 -0.42 -13.49
CA SER A 226 13.77 -1.48 -14.40
C SER A 226 13.39 -1.21 -15.87
N LEU A 227 12.15 -0.80 -16.11
CA LEU A 227 11.65 -0.48 -17.45
C LEU A 227 12.19 0.85 -18.00
N SER A 228 12.49 1.82 -17.13
CA SER A 228 13.02 3.13 -17.51
C SER A 228 14.43 3.00 -18.08
N GLU A 229 15.27 2.21 -17.41
CA GLU A 229 16.63 1.92 -17.84
C GLU A 229 16.68 1.20 -19.21
N LEU A 230 15.71 0.32 -19.52
CA LEU A 230 15.57 -0.32 -20.85
C LEU A 230 15.44 0.69 -21.99
N LEU A 231 14.54 1.65 -21.83
CA LEU A 231 14.20 2.60 -22.88
C LEU A 231 15.28 3.66 -23.10
N ILE A 232 16.05 3.94 -22.04
CA ILE A 232 17.21 4.82 -22.09
C ILE A 232 18.37 4.12 -22.81
N ALA A 233 18.56 2.81 -22.59
CA ALA A 233 19.61 2.03 -23.26
C ALA A 233 19.40 1.89 -24.79
N GLU A 234 18.16 1.87 -25.28
CA GLU A 234 17.88 1.85 -26.72
C GLU A 234 18.04 3.22 -27.41
N GLN A 235 18.12 4.33 -26.65
CA GLN A 235 18.17 5.69 -27.18
C GLN A 235 19.51 6.09 -27.83
N ASP A 236 20.56 5.26 -27.72
CA ASP A 236 21.84 5.50 -28.41
C ASP A 236 21.79 5.21 -29.92
N SER A 237 20.66 4.74 -30.45
CA SER A 237 20.48 4.46 -31.88
C SER A 237 19.62 5.47 -32.66
N ASP A 238 18.90 6.40 -32.01
CA ASP A 238 18.05 7.36 -32.73
C ASP A 238 18.14 8.80 -32.18
N ARG A 239 19.04 9.57 -32.80
CA ARG A 239 19.26 11.00 -32.53
C ARG A 239 18.23 11.94 -33.18
N LEU A 240 17.04 11.45 -33.55
CA LEU A 240 16.05 12.21 -34.33
C LEU A 240 14.61 12.10 -33.82
N LEU A 241 14.37 12.22 -32.51
CA LEU A 241 13.03 12.54 -31.99
C LEU A 241 13.11 13.73 -31.05
N SER A 242 12.47 14.83 -31.45
CA SER A 242 12.47 16.11 -30.76
C SER A 242 11.87 15.99 -29.35
N LYS A 243 12.27 16.88 -28.43
CA LYS A 243 11.81 16.95 -27.04
C LYS A 243 10.27 16.91 -26.85
N HIS A 244 9.49 17.16 -27.90
CA HIS A 244 8.03 17.12 -27.88
C HIS A 244 7.41 15.72 -27.99
N GLN A 245 8.13 14.70 -28.46
CA GLN A 245 7.67 13.30 -28.52
C GLN A 245 8.05 12.48 -27.28
N LYS A 246 8.72 13.09 -26.29
CA LYS A 246 9.25 12.42 -25.09
C LYS A 246 8.41 12.60 -23.82
N LEU A 247 7.36 13.41 -23.87
CA LEU A 247 6.45 13.55 -22.73
C LEU A 247 5.25 12.64 -22.97
N PRO A 248 4.84 11.83 -21.98
CA PRO A 248 3.58 11.10 -22.11
C PRO A 248 2.48 12.13 -22.36
N HIS A 249 1.83 12.05 -23.54
CA HIS A 249 0.69 12.91 -23.87
C HIS A 249 -0.55 12.56 -23.03
N THR A 250 -0.47 11.48 -22.27
CA THR A 250 -1.43 11.07 -21.25
C THR A 250 -0.74 11.14 -19.89
N PHE A 251 -1.18 12.04 -19.03
CA PHE A 251 -0.74 12.11 -17.64
C PHE A 251 -1.86 11.60 -16.75
N VAL A 252 -1.53 10.77 -15.77
CA VAL A 252 -2.51 10.31 -14.79
C VAL A 252 -2.33 11.14 -13.51
N ASN A 253 -3.27 12.04 -13.27
CA ASN A 253 -3.31 12.82 -12.03
C ASN A 253 -4.19 12.10 -11.00
N LEU A 254 -3.56 11.46 -10.02
CA LEU A 254 -4.24 10.89 -8.86
C LEU A 254 -4.09 11.87 -7.69
N ASP A 255 -5.12 12.69 -7.41
CA ASP A 255 -5.00 13.62 -6.27
C ASP A 255 -4.92 12.82 -4.96
N TYR A 256 -3.76 12.86 -4.30
CA TYR A 256 -3.61 12.36 -2.95
C TYR A 256 -4.19 13.42 -1.99
N ILE A 257 -5.22 13.04 -1.24
CA ILE A 257 -5.90 13.96 -0.30
C ILE A 257 -5.21 13.94 1.07
N LEU A 258 -4.25 13.03 1.28
CA LEU A 258 -3.59 12.82 2.57
C LEU A 258 -2.23 13.54 2.60
N PRO A 259 -1.83 14.12 3.75
CA PRO A 259 -0.47 14.64 3.94
C PRO A 259 0.60 13.53 3.79
N PRO A 260 1.84 13.87 3.38
CA PRO A 260 2.92 12.89 3.17
C PRO A 260 3.18 11.97 4.37
N GLU A 261 3.18 12.51 5.59
CA GLU A 261 3.38 11.72 6.82
C GLU A 261 2.32 10.62 7.01
N VAL A 262 1.08 10.89 6.58
CA VAL A 262 -0.01 9.91 6.64
C VAL A 262 0.15 8.87 5.53
N GLN A 263 0.68 9.27 4.37
CA GLN A 263 0.98 8.37 3.27
C GLN A 263 2.05 7.35 3.65
N ASP A 264 3.18 7.79 4.18
CA ASP A 264 4.28 6.90 4.62
C ASP A 264 3.77 5.87 5.62
N ARG A 265 2.97 6.31 6.60
CA ARG A 265 2.35 5.42 7.59
C ARG A 265 1.39 4.40 6.96
N VAL A 266 0.60 4.82 5.98
CA VAL A 266 -0.31 3.93 5.26
C VAL A 266 0.46 2.88 4.47
N ASP A 267 1.59 3.26 3.86
CA ASP A 267 2.46 2.36 3.10
C ASP A 267 3.21 1.40 4.03
N ASP A 268 3.63 1.85 5.21
CA ASP A 268 4.18 0.99 6.26
C ASP A 268 3.18 -0.08 6.72
N TYR A 269 1.90 0.28 6.91
CA TYR A 269 0.87 -0.72 7.25
C TYR A 269 0.61 -1.69 6.10
N HIS A 270 0.61 -1.20 4.85
CA HIS A 270 0.48 -2.05 3.67
C HIS A 270 1.59 -3.10 3.66
N LYS A 271 2.84 -2.66 3.84
CA LYS A 271 4.01 -3.56 3.86
C LYS A 271 3.91 -4.60 4.99
N GLN A 272 3.52 -4.17 6.19
CA GLN A 272 3.32 -5.08 7.33
C GLN A 272 2.25 -6.15 7.04
N LEU A 273 1.17 -5.79 6.35
CA LEU A 273 0.12 -6.74 5.95
C LEU A 273 0.61 -7.73 4.89
N GLU A 274 1.36 -7.27 3.89
CA GLU A 274 1.97 -8.14 2.89
C GLU A 274 2.95 -9.13 3.54
N ASP A 275 3.84 -8.64 4.39
CA ASP A 275 4.79 -9.51 5.11
C ASP A 275 4.06 -10.56 5.96
N LEU A 276 2.95 -10.18 6.60
CA LEU A 276 2.11 -11.10 7.36
C LEU A 276 1.52 -12.20 6.47
N TRP A 277 1.00 -11.87 5.29
CA TRP A 277 0.42 -12.85 4.36
C TRP A 277 1.46 -13.79 3.74
N HIS A 278 2.74 -13.40 3.71
CA HIS A 278 3.84 -14.27 3.30
C HIS A 278 4.28 -15.28 4.38
N THR A 279 3.80 -15.14 5.63
CA THR A 279 4.05 -16.12 6.68
C THR A 279 3.02 -17.26 6.62
N ALA A 280 3.48 -18.50 6.88
CA ALA A 280 2.64 -19.70 6.81
C ALA A 280 1.47 -19.73 7.82
N ASP A 281 1.43 -18.79 8.77
CA ASP A 281 0.46 -18.76 9.86
C ASP A 281 -0.10 -17.35 10.05
N SER A 282 -0.54 -16.73 8.94
CA SER A 282 -1.14 -15.39 8.87
C SER A 282 -2.01 -15.12 10.10
N GLY A 283 -1.47 -14.28 10.98
CA GLY A 283 -1.99 -14.08 12.34
C GLY A 283 -3.19 -13.15 12.38
N VAL A 284 -3.83 -13.10 13.54
CA VAL A 284 -4.84 -12.07 13.86
C VAL A 284 -4.10 -10.78 14.20
N ILE A 285 -4.57 -9.63 13.71
CA ILE A 285 -3.95 -8.35 14.02
C ILE A 285 -4.77 -7.55 15.02
N GLN A 286 -4.08 -6.70 15.76
CA GLN A 286 -4.65 -5.75 16.69
C GLN A 286 -4.07 -4.36 16.44
N PHE A 287 -4.93 -3.36 16.39
CA PHE A 287 -4.56 -1.97 16.12
C PHE A 287 -5.56 -0.99 16.75
N ASN A 288 -5.15 0.27 16.90
CA ASN A 288 -6.03 1.35 17.35
C ASN A 288 -6.60 2.07 16.13
N TYR A 289 -7.91 2.29 16.13
CA TYR A 289 -8.63 2.83 14.99
C TYR A 289 -9.48 4.03 15.39
N GLU A 290 -9.35 5.11 14.63
CA GLU A 290 -10.16 6.31 14.80
C GLU A 290 -11.53 6.16 14.12
N MET A 291 -12.59 6.09 14.92
CA MET A 291 -13.97 6.07 14.44
C MET A 291 -14.58 7.46 14.49
N ILE A 292 -15.19 7.87 13.39
CA ILE A 292 -15.96 9.11 13.30
C ILE A 292 -17.43 8.76 13.51
N GLN A 293 -18.01 9.25 14.61
CA GLN A 293 -19.44 9.18 14.85
C GLN A 293 -20.07 10.53 14.56
N GLN A 294 -21.16 10.51 13.80
CA GLN A 294 -21.99 11.69 13.59
C GLN A 294 -23.02 11.72 14.72
N ASN A 295 -22.94 12.72 15.60
CA ASN A 295 -23.96 12.88 16.62
C ASN A 295 -25.23 13.41 15.96
N SER A 296 -26.30 12.60 15.96
CA SER A 296 -27.63 13.04 15.56
C SER A 296 -28.25 13.88 16.69
N VAL A 297 -27.77 15.12 16.89
CA VAL A 297 -28.47 16.08 17.74
C VAL A 297 -29.48 16.84 16.87
N LEU A 298 -30.76 16.55 17.13
CA LEU A 298 -31.95 17.18 16.56
C LEU A 298 -32.10 18.61 17.10
N LYS A 299 -31.31 19.57 16.60
CA LYS A 299 -31.64 21.01 16.65
C LYS A 299 -31.21 21.70 15.35
N PRO A 300 -32.10 22.49 14.71
CA PRO A 300 -31.79 23.18 13.44
C PRO A 300 -30.64 24.21 13.51
N THR A 301 -30.13 24.48 14.70
CA THR A 301 -29.07 25.49 14.96
C THR A 301 -27.71 24.88 15.29
N ASP A 302 -27.64 23.58 15.55
CA ASP A 302 -26.41 22.91 15.94
C ASP A 302 -25.83 22.22 14.71
N PHE A 303 -24.74 22.78 14.17
CA PHE A 303 -23.92 22.10 13.17
C PHE A 303 -23.59 20.69 13.69
N SER A 304 -23.75 19.67 12.86
CA SER A 304 -23.47 18.28 13.22
C SER A 304 -22.09 18.18 13.89
N SER A 305 -22.07 17.86 15.19
CA SER A 305 -20.82 17.64 15.90
C SER A 305 -20.34 16.24 15.57
N PHE A 306 -19.19 16.16 14.89
CA PHE A 306 -18.49 14.90 14.70
C PHE A 306 -17.68 14.64 15.96
N SER A 307 -17.91 13.50 16.61
CA SER A 307 -17.03 13.02 17.68
C SER A 307 -16.10 11.95 17.12
N SER A 308 -14.81 12.10 17.40
CA SER A 308 -13.81 11.08 17.16
C SER A 308 -13.65 10.22 18.41
N GLN A 309 -13.73 8.90 18.25
CA GLN A 309 -13.42 7.95 19.31
C GLN A 309 -12.40 6.94 18.79
N VAL A 310 -11.28 6.80 19.50
CA VAL A 310 -10.30 5.75 19.23
C VAL A 310 -10.73 4.48 19.93
N LYS A 311 -10.88 3.39 19.17
CA LYS A 311 -11.20 2.06 19.70
C LYS A 311 -10.16 1.04 19.23
N GLN A 312 -9.90 0.03 20.05
CA GLN A 312 -8.99 -1.06 19.69
C GLN A 312 -9.73 -2.13 18.89
N ILE A 313 -9.15 -2.53 17.76
CA ILE A 313 -9.69 -3.51 16.82
C ILE A 313 -8.91 -4.81 16.94
N THR A 314 -9.57 -5.96 16.85
CA THR A 314 -8.91 -7.28 16.78
C THR A 314 -9.57 -8.14 15.72
N VAL A 315 -8.89 -8.32 14.59
CA VAL A 315 -9.46 -8.90 13.37
C VAL A 315 -8.45 -9.74 12.61
N TYR A 316 -8.93 -10.70 11.83
CA TYR A 316 -8.15 -11.44 10.86
C TYR A 316 -8.05 -10.61 9.56
N PRO A 317 -6.86 -10.19 9.11
CA PRO A 317 -6.70 -9.38 7.91
C PRO A 317 -6.79 -10.25 6.65
N VAL A 318 -7.66 -9.89 5.70
CA VAL A 318 -7.91 -10.70 4.51
C VAL A 318 -7.22 -10.12 3.27
N CYS A 319 -7.47 -8.86 2.95
CA CYS A 319 -6.86 -8.20 1.79
C CYS A 319 -6.95 -6.67 1.88
N ILE A 320 -6.16 -5.99 1.05
CA ILE A 320 -6.24 -4.53 0.85
C ILE A 320 -6.97 -4.23 -0.46
N HIS A 321 -7.87 -3.25 -0.42
CA HIS A 321 -8.52 -2.67 -1.59
C HIS A 321 -8.19 -1.19 -1.68
N TYR A 322 -7.87 -0.72 -2.89
CA TYR A 322 -7.78 0.70 -3.17
C TYR A 322 -9.08 1.19 -3.79
N LEU A 323 -9.75 2.13 -3.12
CA LEU A 323 -10.99 2.71 -3.60
C LEU A 323 -11.01 4.21 -3.31
N ARG A 324 -11.27 5.02 -4.35
CA ARG A 324 -11.41 6.49 -4.25
C ARG A 324 -10.32 7.14 -3.39
N ARG A 325 -9.06 6.92 -3.76
CA ARG A 325 -7.89 7.59 -3.17
C ARG A 325 -7.61 7.20 -1.71
N ALA A 326 -8.09 6.04 -1.27
CA ALA A 326 -7.75 5.48 0.03
C ALA A 326 -7.55 3.96 -0.04
N LYS A 327 -6.60 3.46 0.75
CA LYS A 327 -6.38 2.02 0.97
C LYS A 327 -7.25 1.56 2.14
N TYR A 328 -8.00 0.49 1.92
CA TYR A 328 -8.86 -0.14 2.91
C TYR A 328 -8.39 -1.56 3.18
N LEU A 329 -8.31 -1.93 4.45
CA LEU A 329 -8.18 -3.30 4.89
C LEU A 329 -9.57 -3.92 5.02
N SER A 330 -9.85 -4.97 4.24
CA SER A 330 -10.97 -5.87 4.49
C SER A 330 -10.53 -6.95 5.46
N ALA A 331 -11.26 -7.06 6.56
CA ALA A 331 -10.92 -7.94 7.67
C ALA A 331 -12.17 -8.60 8.25
N TYR A 332 -11.97 -9.76 8.88
CA TYR A 332 -13.03 -10.51 9.53
C TYR A 332 -12.75 -10.64 11.02
N GLY A 333 -13.72 -10.29 11.87
CA GLY A 333 -13.53 -10.32 13.31
C GLY A 333 -14.58 -9.54 14.08
N ILE A 334 -14.23 -9.17 15.30
CA ILE A 334 -15.12 -8.43 16.20
C ILE A 334 -14.89 -6.94 15.98
N ASP A 335 -15.96 -6.20 15.66
CA ASP A 335 -15.95 -4.75 15.62
C ASP A 335 -15.96 -4.14 17.03
N PRO A 336 -15.81 -2.81 17.15
CA PRO A 336 -15.80 -2.17 18.44
C PRO A 336 -17.11 -2.15 19.22
N ASP A 337 -18.19 -2.59 18.60
CA ASP A 337 -19.52 -2.72 19.20
C ASP A 337 -19.82 -4.19 19.56
N GLY A 338 -18.86 -5.09 19.32
CA GLY A 338 -18.93 -6.51 19.68
C GLY A 338 -19.46 -7.42 18.58
N ASN A 339 -19.76 -6.89 17.39
CA ASN A 339 -20.34 -7.68 16.30
C ASN A 339 -19.26 -8.44 15.53
N MET A 340 -19.45 -9.75 15.44
CA MET A 340 -18.62 -10.62 14.63
C MET A 340 -19.03 -10.53 13.17
N GLY A 341 -18.10 -10.21 12.27
CA GLY A 341 -18.39 -10.14 10.85
C GLY A 341 -17.25 -9.55 10.02
N TRP A 342 -17.61 -9.18 8.79
CA TRP A 342 -16.74 -8.46 7.88
C TRP A 342 -16.75 -6.97 8.17
N HIS A 343 -15.57 -6.36 8.13
CA HIS A 343 -15.37 -4.95 8.40
C HIS A 343 -14.32 -4.39 7.44
N ASN A 344 -14.51 -3.13 7.01
CA ASN A 344 -13.55 -2.43 6.17
C ASN A 344 -12.95 -1.26 6.94
N TYR A 345 -11.63 -1.24 7.07
CA TYR A 345 -10.89 -0.21 7.79
C TYR A 345 -10.02 0.60 6.85
N ARG A 346 -10.26 1.91 6.80
CA ARG A 346 -9.37 2.87 6.15
C ARG A 346 -7.99 2.87 6.80
N LEU A 347 -6.92 2.54 6.08
CA LEU A 347 -5.57 2.47 6.65
C LEU A 347 -5.11 3.82 7.22
N ASP A 348 -5.54 4.94 6.61
CA ASP A 348 -5.20 6.30 7.07
C ASP A 348 -5.75 6.63 8.46
N ARG A 349 -6.78 5.92 8.93
CA ARG A 349 -7.41 6.09 10.25
C ARG A 349 -6.84 5.17 11.34
N ILE A 350 -5.86 4.33 11.02
CA ILE A 350 -5.15 3.54 12.03
C ILE A 350 -4.15 4.45 12.75
N THR A 351 -4.30 4.55 14.07
CA THR A 351 -3.52 5.48 14.92
C THR A 351 -2.40 4.79 15.71
N SER A 352 -2.39 3.46 15.79
CA SER A 352 -1.32 2.71 16.44
C SER A 352 -0.08 2.65 15.55
N GLY A 353 1.11 3.03 16.05
CA GLY A 353 2.32 3.12 15.23
C GLY A 353 2.80 1.83 14.52
N SER A 354 2.26 0.66 14.85
CA SER A 354 2.43 -0.59 14.08
C SER A 354 1.25 -1.53 14.31
N LEU A 355 1.06 -2.49 13.40
CA LEU A 355 0.09 -3.56 13.56
C LEU A 355 0.65 -4.62 14.51
N LYS A 356 -0.07 -4.88 15.61
CA LYS A 356 0.32 -5.93 16.55
C LYS A 356 -0.22 -7.27 16.06
N VAL A 357 0.68 -8.16 15.66
CA VAL A 357 0.32 -9.54 15.29
C VAL A 357 0.13 -10.38 16.57
N LEU A 358 -1.02 -11.04 16.67
CA LEU A 358 -1.38 -11.96 17.73
C LEU A 358 -1.26 -13.39 17.23
N ALA A 359 -0.52 -14.22 17.98
CA ALA A 359 -0.49 -15.65 17.75
C ALA A 359 -1.88 -16.25 17.99
N TRP A 360 -2.25 -17.29 17.25
CA TRP A 360 -3.56 -17.94 17.36
C TRP A 360 -3.88 -18.51 18.75
N GLY A 361 -2.86 -18.81 19.55
CA GLY A 361 -3.00 -19.21 20.95
C GLY A 361 -3.40 -18.08 21.91
N ASP A 362 -3.22 -16.80 21.52
CA ASP A 362 -3.43 -15.64 22.39
C ASP A 362 -4.89 -15.56 22.88
N ARG A 363 -5.07 -15.21 24.16
CA ARG A 363 -6.39 -15.09 24.80
C ARG A 363 -7.27 -13.99 24.20
N HIS A 364 -6.66 -12.97 23.59
CA HIS A 364 -7.37 -11.85 22.98
C HIS A 364 -7.88 -12.19 21.57
N VAL A 365 -7.43 -13.30 20.97
CA VAL A 365 -7.99 -13.78 19.70
C VAL A 365 -9.40 -14.36 19.96
N PRO A 366 -10.45 -13.81 19.31
CA PRO A 366 -11.81 -14.31 19.45
C PRO A 366 -11.94 -15.81 19.20
N LYS A 367 -12.74 -16.50 20.03
CA LYS A 367 -12.99 -17.95 19.89
C LYS A 367 -13.56 -18.31 18.51
N ALA A 368 -14.42 -17.46 17.97
CA ALA A 368 -14.99 -17.64 16.63
C ALA A 368 -13.91 -17.70 15.53
N LEU A 369 -12.90 -16.82 15.58
CA LEU A 369 -11.78 -16.85 14.64
C LEU A 369 -10.95 -18.13 14.79
N LYS A 370 -10.71 -18.58 16.02
CA LYS A 370 -9.99 -19.86 16.26
C LYS A 370 -10.75 -21.04 15.67
N GLN A 371 -12.08 -21.06 15.81
CA GLN A 371 -12.93 -22.10 15.22
C GLN A 371 -12.86 -22.08 13.68
N LEU A 372 -12.94 -20.90 13.06
CA LEU A 372 -12.80 -20.75 11.61
C LEU A 372 -11.46 -21.28 11.12
N ARG A 373 -10.35 -20.91 11.78
CA ARG A 373 -9.02 -21.47 11.49
C ARG A 373 -8.97 -22.99 11.63
N ASN A 374 -9.41 -23.52 12.77
CA ASN A 374 -9.36 -24.95 13.03
C ASN A 374 -10.22 -25.77 12.04
N SER A 375 -11.26 -25.16 11.49
CA SER A 375 -12.11 -25.77 10.47
C SER A 375 -11.64 -25.54 9.03
N GLY A 376 -10.55 -24.78 8.81
CA GLY A 376 -10.06 -24.42 7.48
C GLY A 376 -10.98 -23.48 6.69
N LYS A 377 -11.82 -22.70 7.39
CA LYS A 377 -12.83 -21.79 6.82
C LYS A 377 -12.50 -20.32 7.08
N LEU A 378 -11.22 -19.98 7.14
CA LEU A 378 -10.84 -18.57 7.24
C LEU A 378 -11.21 -17.86 5.93
N PRO A 379 -11.74 -16.64 6.01
CA PRO A 379 -12.11 -15.92 4.81
C PRO A 379 -10.91 -15.62 3.90
N THR A 380 -11.18 -15.52 2.61
CA THR A 380 -10.14 -15.33 1.58
C THR A 380 -10.39 -14.08 0.75
N SER A 381 -9.35 -13.57 0.10
CA SER A 381 -9.47 -12.42 -0.82
C SER A 381 -10.39 -12.72 -2.01
N GLN A 382 -10.43 -13.97 -2.46
CA GLN A 382 -11.31 -14.43 -3.53
C GLN A 382 -12.80 -14.31 -3.15
N GLU A 383 -13.16 -14.60 -1.90
CA GLU A 383 -14.53 -14.38 -1.41
C GLU A 383 -14.91 -12.91 -1.52
N VAL A 384 -14.00 -12.00 -1.16
CA VAL A 384 -14.25 -10.55 -1.26
C VAL A 384 -14.43 -10.11 -2.71
N GLU A 385 -13.58 -10.58 -3.63
CA GLU A 385 -13.70 -10.28 -5.05
C GLU A 385 -15.05 -10.75 -5.63
N ILE A 386 -15.47 -11.98 -5.28
CA ILE A 386 -16.76 -12.54 -5.70
C ILE A 386 -17.92 -11.69 -5.18
N GLU A 387 -17.91 -11.30 -3.90
CA GLU A 387 -18.98 -10.47 -3.32
C GLU A 387 -19.02 -9.06 -3.92
N LEU A 388 -17.87 -8.44 -4.16
CA LEU A 388 -17.79 -7.14 -4.83
C LEU A 388 -18.32 -7.20 -6.27
N GLY A 389 -18.20 -8.34 -6.95
CA GLY A 389 -18.77 -8.54 -8.30
C GLY A 389 -20.29 -8.72 -8.32
N LYS A 390 -20.92 -9.10 -7.20
CA LYS A 390 -22.37 -9.36 -7.12
C LYS A 390 -23.20 -8.09 -7.08
N ALA A 391 -22.71 -7.05 -6.42
CA ALA A 391 -23.47 -5.82 -6.22
C ALA A 391 -22.54 -4.62 -6.10
N TRP A 392 -22.99 -3.48 -6.63
CA TRP A 392 -22.26 -2.25 -6.54
C TRP A 392 -22.29 -1.71 -5.12
N GLY A 393 -21.11 -1.60 -4.51
CA GLY A 393 -20.93 -1.11 -3.16
C GLY A 393 -19.68 -1.74 -2.57
N PHE A 394 -18.89 -0.95 -1.85
CA PHE A 394 -17.67 -1.40 -1.22
C PHE A 394 -17.93 -2.19 0.08
N LYS A 395 -19.05 -1.92 0.75
CA LYS A 395 -19.53 -2.73 1.88
C LYS A 395 -20.14 -4.05 1.40
N PHE A 396 -19.32 -4.91 0.82
CA PHE A 396 -19.70 -6.19 0.19
C PHE A 396 -20.33 -7.23 1.12
N TYR A 397 -20.36 -6.97 2.43
CA TYR A 397 -21.00 -7.79 3.45
C TYR A 397 -22.42 -7.36 3.85
N GLU A 398 -22.92 -6.22 3.37
CA GLU A 398 -24.35 -5.85 3.50
C GLU A 398 -25.24 -6.69 2.54
N GLU A 399 -26.56 -6.53 2.56
CA GLU A 399 -27.42 -7.23 1.59
C GLU A 399 -27.61 -6.39 0.30
N PRO A 400 -27.47 -6.99 -0.90
CA PRO A 400 -27.81 -6.32 -2.15
C PRO A 400 -29.29 -5.94 -2.25
N GLN A 401 -29.56 -4.77 -2.80
CA GLN A 401 -30.92 -4.32 -3.14
C GLN A 401 -30.99 -3.85 -4.58
N LEU A 402 -32.18 -3.95 -5.19
CA LEU A 402 -32.43 -3.41 -6.51
C LEU A 402 -32.40 -1.88 -6.47
N LEU A 403 -31.52 -1.30 -7.27
CA LEU A 403 -31.57 0.10 -7.68
C LEU A 403 -32.30 0.18 -9.01
N LEU A 404 -33.35 0.98 -9.07
CA LEU A 404 -34.02 1.35 -10.32
C LEU A 404 -33.83 2.86 -10.54
N LEU A 405 -33.28 3.20 -11.69
CA LEU A 405 -33.00 4.58 -12.10
C LEU A 405 -33.77 4.94 -13.36
N ARG A 406 -34.09 6.23 -13.47
CA ARG A 406 -34.64 6.86 -14.66
C ARG A 406 -33.76 8.05 -15.04
N PHE A 407 -33.50 8.19 -16.33
CA PHE A 407 -32.86 9.35 -16.96
C PHE A 407 -33.68 9.81 -18.16
N SER A 408 -33.60 11.11 -18.49
CA SER A 408 -34.10 11.57 -19.79
C SER A 408 -33.33 10.92 -20.93
N GLU A 409 -33.97 10.79 -22.10
CA GLU A 409 -33.35 10.17 -23.28
C GLU A 409 -32.03 10.84 -23.66
N ASP A 410 -32.00 12.17 -23.74
CA ASP A 410 -30.80 12.92 -24.11
C ASP A 410 -29.66 12.68 -23.13
N PHE A 411 -29.93 12.78 -21.83
CA PHE A 411 -28.88 12.60 -20.83
C PHE A 411 -28.33 11.17 -20.84
N ALA A 412 -29.20 10.18 -20.96
CA ALA A 412 -28.82 8.77 -21.02
C ALA A 412 -27.92 8.48 -22.23
N ARG A 413 -28.30 8.97 -23.41
CA ARG A 413 -27.55 8.80 -24.66
C ARG A 413 -26.12 9.32 -24.55
N TRP A 414 -25.94 10.51 -23.96
CA TRP A 414 -24.65 11.18 -23.93
C TRP A 414 -23.78 10.79 -22.72
N TYR A 415 -24.37 10.43 -21.58
CA TYR A 415 -23.65 10.27 -20.32
C TYR A 415 -23.80 8.89 -19.66
N VAL A 416 -24.68 8.02 -20.15
CA VAL A 416 -24.98 6.72 -19.51
C VAL A 416 -24.71 5.53 -20.43
N ASP A 417 -25.33 5.46 -21.62
CA ASP A 417 -25.38 4.26 -22.45
C ASP A 417 -24.00 3.68 -22.81
N ASN A 418 -23.04 4.54 -23.09
CA ASN A 418 -21.71 4.15 -23.57
C ASN A 418 -20.63 4.21 -22.48
N THR A 419 -21.03 4.11 -21.22
CA THR A 419 -20.08 4.13 -20.09
C THR A 419 -19.95 2.75 -19.46
N VAL A 420 -18.71 2.36 -19.16
CA VAL A 420 -18.45 1.13 -18.40
C VAL A 420 -18.89 1.35 -16.95
N ARG A 421 -19.76 0.47 -16.46
CA ARG A 421 -20.32 0.50 -15.11
C ARG A 421 -20.26 -0.89 -14.49
N HIS A 422 -20.68 -0.99 -13.23
CA HIS A 422 -20.77 -2.28 -12.55
C HIS A 422 -21.59 -3.28 -13.40
N PRO A 423 -21.22 -4.57 -13.50
CA PRO A 423 -21.86 -5.54 -14.41
C PRO A 423 -23.37 -5.75 -14.21
N THR A 424 -23.89 -5.40 -13.04
CA THR A 424 -25.33 -5.43 -12.73
C THR A 424 -26.08 -4.21 -13.23
N PHE A 425 -25.39 -3.11 -13.57
CA PHE A 425 -25.96 -1.90 -14.14
C PHE A 425 -26.35 -2.14 -15.60
N ARG A 426 -27.64 -2.25 -15.89
CA ARG A 426 -28.15 -2.61 -17.22
C ARG A 426 -29.41 -1.83 -17.56
N ALA A 427 -29.56 -1.47 -18.83
CA ALA A 427 -30.81 -0.91 -19.32
C ALA A 427 -31.95 -1.91 -19.13
N VAL A 428 -33.12 -1.41 -18.74
CA VAL A 428 -34.35 -2.20 -18.59
C VAL A 428 -35.46 -1.50 -19.40
N PRO A 429 -36.11 -2.19 -20.35
CA PRO A 429 -37.26 -1.62 -21.05
C PRO A 429 -38.39 -1.31 -20.09
N TYR A 430 -39.12 -0.20 -20.30
CA TYR A 430 -40.22 0.23 -19.43
C TYR A 430 -41.21 -0.91 -19.10
N ALA A 431 -41.63 -1.66 -20.13
CA ALA A 431 -42.56 -2.79 -20.00
C ALA A 431 -42.04 -3.95 -19.13
N ARG A 432 -40.72 -4.05 -18.89
CA ARG A 432 -40.08 -5.08 -18.07
C ARG A 432 -39.88 -4.67 -16.62
N ILE A 433 -40.13 -3.39 -16.28
CA ILE A 433 -39.90 -2.88 -14.93
C ILE A 433 -40.90 -3.45 -13.92
N ALA A 434 -42.19 -3.53 -14.24
CA ALA A 434 -43.18 -4.08 -13.31
C ALA A 434 -42.90 -5.56 -12.95
N PRO A 435 -42.65 -6.47 -13.91
CA PRO A 435 -42.23 -7.84 -13.60
C PRO A 435 -40.91 -7.93 -12.80
N LEU A 436 -39.96 -7.01 -13.07
CA LEU A 436 -38.71 -6.94 -12.32
C LEU A 436 -38.96 -6.60 -10.85
N LEU A 437 -39.77 -5.57 -10.58
CA LEU A 437 -40.12 -5.15 -9.22
C LEU A 437 -40.85 -6.28 -8.46
N GLN A 438 -41.71 -7.03 -9.14
CA GLN A 438 -42.42 -8.16 -8.55
C GLN A 438 -41.48 -9.27 -8.06
N LYS A 439 -40.34 -9.44 -8.73
CA LYS A 439 -39.31 -10.42 -8.34
C LYS A 439 -38.36 -9.89 -7.27
N ALA A 440 -38.01 -8.60 -7.34
CA ALA A 440 -36.91 -8.04 -6.57
C ALA A 440 -37.34 -7.31 -5.29
N VAL A 441 -38.58 -6.81 -5.23
CA VAL A 441 -39.13 -6.07 -4.08
C VAL A 441 -40.16 -6.95 -3.40
N SER A 442 -39.80 -7.44 -2.21
CA SER A 442 -40.65 -8.35 -1.41
C SER A 442 -41.77 -7.60 -0.66
N ASP A 443 -41.57 -6.32 -0.36
CA ASP A 443 -42.58 -5.48 0.28
C ASP A 443 -43.59 -4.99 -0.77
N ASP A 444 -44.84 -5.45 -0.63
CA ASP A 444 -45.93 -5.12 -1.55
C ASP A 444 -46.27 -3.63 -1.53
N TYR A 445 -46.22 -2.99 -0.35
CA TYR A 445 -46.51 -1.56 -0.20
C TYR A 445 -45.43 -0.70 -0.85
N GLU A 446 -44.14 -1.03 -0.62
CA GLU A 446 -43.03 -0.34 -1.28
C GLU A 446 -43.14 -0.49 -2.80
N ARG A 447 -43.45 -1.71 -3.27
CA ARG A 447 -43.59 -2.00 -4.70
C ARG A 447 -44.72 -1.18 -5.35
N ASP A 448 -45.87 -1.06 -4.69
CA ASP A 448 -47.00 -0.29 -5.21
C ASP A 448 -46.69 1.20 -5.32
N ILE A 449 -45.95 1.77 -4.36
CA ILE A 449 -45.47 3.16 -4.43
C ILE A 449 -44.56 3.34 -5.64
N ILE A 450 -43.59 2.44 -5.84
CA ILE A 450 -42.64 2.52 -6.97
C ILE A 450 -43.40 2.45 -8.30
N LEU A 451 -44.38 1.55 -8.41
CA LEU A 451 -45.21 1.41 -9.61
C LEU A 451 -46.04 2.66 -9.89
N GLU A 452 -46.58 3.30 -8.86
CA GLU A 452 -47.33 4.55 -9.02
C GLU A 452 -46.44 5.69 -9.51
N ILE A 453 -45.23 5.83 -8.94
CA ILE A 453 -44.25 6.81 -9.43
C ILE A 453 -43.89 6.53 -10.88
N LEU A 454 -43.67 5.26 -11.24
CA LEU A 454 -43.29 4.85 -12.59
C LEU A 454 -44.38 5.19 -13.64
N ARG A 455 -45.67 5.05 -13.30
CA ARG A 455 -46.79 5.43 -14.18
C ARG A 455 -46.81 6.91 -14.51
N GLN A 456 -46.24 7.74 -13.65
CA GLN A 456 -46.13 9.19 -13.84
C GLN A 456 -44.86 9.60 -14.59
N ARG A 457 -44.10 8.64 -15.15
CA ARG A 457 -42.88 8.90 -15.93
C ARG A 457 -43.08 8.47 -17.38
N ASP A 458 -42.33 9.11 -18.26
CA ASP A 458 -42.45 8.88 -19.68
C ASP A 458 -41.92 7.47 -20.01
N PRO A 459 -42.71 6.60 -20.68
CA PRO A 459 -42.24 5.29 -21.11
C PRO A 459 -41.05 5.34 -22.09
N SER A 460 -40.82 6.48 -22.77
CA SER A 460 -39.71 6.71 -23.67
C SER A 460 -38.40 7.10 -22.97
N ASP A 461 -38.46 7.47 -21.68
CA ASP A 461 -37.27 7.69 -20.86
C ASP A 461 -36.40 6.43 -20.79
N ARG A 462 -35.15 6.61 -20.37
CA ARG A 462 -34.21 5.50 -20.23
C ARG A 462 -34.17 5.03 -18.79
N TYR A 463 -34.41 3.74 -18.61
CA TYR A 463 -34.46 3.10 -17.31
C TYR A 463 -33.32 2.11 -17.17
N TYR A 464 -32.73 2.06 -15.97
CA TYR A 464 -31.63 1.15 -15.67
C TYR A 464 -31.85 0.48 -14.33
N GLN A 465 -31.49 -0.79 -14.27
CA GLN A 465 -31.41 -1.54 -13.02
C GLN A 465 -29.95 -1.69 -12.59
N ALA A 466 -29.70 -1.81 -11.30
CA ALA A 466 -28.46 -2.34 -10.74
C ALA A 466 -28.74 -3.06 -9.42
N LEU A 467 -27.82 -3.92 -8.98
CA LEU A 467 -27.80 -4.37 -7.59
C LEU A 467 -26.83 -3.50 -6.83
N ILE A 468 -27.26 -2.91 -5.71
CA ILE A 468 -26.47 -1.99 -4.90
C ILE A 468 -26.45 -2.36 -3.43
N ARG A 469 -25.49 -1.82 -2.68
CA ARG A 469 -25.51 -1.74 -1.22
C ARG A 469 -25.95 -0.32 -0.82
N PRO A 470 -27.21 -0.12 -0.37
CA PRO A 470 -27.85 1.20 -0.32
C PRO A 470 -27.22 2.16 0.70
N ASN A 471 -26.56 1.63 1.74
CA ASN A 471 -25.89 2.42 2.78
C ASN A 471 -24.41 2.71 2.48
N ASP A 472 -23.94 2.33 1.29
CA ASP A 472 -22.59 2.63 0.86
C ASP A 472 -22.49 4.10 0.38
N ILE A 473 -21.60 4.85 1.01
CA ILE A 473 -21.39 6.26 0.71
C ILE A 473 -21.00 6.50 -0.76
N ASN A 474 -20.35 5.53 -1.40
CA ASN A 474 -19.91 5.67 -2.78
C ASN A 474 -21.06 5.63 -3.77
N ILE A 475 -22.07 4.81 -3.48
CA ILE A 475 -23.32 4.76 -4.25
C ILE A 475 -24.04 6.09 -4.11
N ILE A 476 -24.22 6.55 -2.87
CA ILE A 476 -24.91 7.81 -2.58
C ILE A 476 -24.22 8.99 -3.29
N GLN A 477 -22.89 9.12 -3.18
CA GLN A 477 -22.15 10.17 -3.87
C GLN A 477 -22.31 10.10 -5.39
N ARG A 478 -22.28 8.88 -5.97
CA ARG A 478 -22.48 8.75 -7.42
C ARG A 478 -23.88 9.15 -7.86
N LEU A 479 -24.90 8.82 -7.08
CA LEU A 479 -26.28 9.23 -7.36
C LEU A 479 -26.42 10.75 -7.31
N ARG A 480 -25.70 11.42 -6.41
CA ARG A 480 -25.66 12.89 -6.34
C ARG A 480 -25.07 13.51 -7.61
N ASP A 481 -24.02 12.91 -8.18
CA ASP A 481 -23.36 13.39 -9.41
C ASP A 481 -24.30 13.37 -10.62
N TRP A 482 -25.36 12.55 -10.60
CA TRP A 482 -26.35 12.49 -11.66
C TRP A 482 -27.52 13.44 -11.48
N ARG A 483 -27.67 14.07 -10.32
CA ARG A 483 -28.73 15.06 -10.12
C ARG A 483 -28.47 16.29 -11.00
N PRO A 484 -29.52 16.94 -11.53
CA PRO A 484 -30.94 16.58 -11.40
C PRO A 484 -31.43 15.55 -12.43
N ASN A 485 -30.59 15.12 -13.38
CA ASN A 485 -31.01 14.33 -14.54
C ASN A 485 -31.22 12.82 -14.25
N GLY A 486 -30.65 12.31 -13.16
CA GLY A 486 -30.86 10.96 -12.67
C GLY A 486 -31.85 10.93 -11.51
N GLU A 487 -32.91 10.14 -11.67
CA GLU A 487 -33.94 9.94 -10.67
C GLU A 487 -33.90 8.50 -10.13
N VAL A 488 -33.80 8.36 -8.81
CA VAL A 488 -33.93 7.06 -8.12
C VAL A 488 -35.40 6.73 -7.96
N LEU A 489 -35.86 5.62 -8.55
CA LEU A 489 -37.21 5.11 -8.39
C LEU A 489 -37.30 4.06 -7.26
N ALA A 490 -36.28 3.21 -7.11
CA ALA A 490 -36.19 2.19 -6.07
C ALA A 490 -34.73 2.06 -5.56
N PRO A 491 -34.51 1.70 -4.28
CA PRO A 491 -35.51 1.53 -3.23
C PRO A 491 -36.08 2.88 -2.76
N ILE A 492 -37.27 2.87 -2.16
CA ILE A 492 -37.97 4.09 -1.72
C ILE A 492 -37.17 4.82 -0.64
N SER A 493 -36.50 4.09 0.25
CA SER A 493 -35.63 4.67 1.28
C SER A 493 -34.51 5.54 0.67
N LEU A 494 -33.87 5.07 -0.39
CA LEU A 494 -32.82 5.80 -1.07
C LEU A 494 -33.37 6.98 -1.89
N ARG A 495 -34.54 6.80 -2.52
CA ARG A 495 -35.26 7.89 -3.18
C ARG A 495 -35.58 9.02 -2.18
N GLN A 496 -36.16 8.69 -1.04
CA GLN A 496 -36.53 9.68 -0.02
C GLN A 496 -35.31 10.44 0.47
N ARG A 497 -34.19 9.73 0.72
CA ARG A 497 -32.92 10.37 1.06
C ARG A 497 -32.47 11.38 -0.01
N MET A 498 -32.58 11.05 -1.30
CA MET A 498 -32.20 11.98 -2.38
C MET A 498 -33.11 13.21 -2.42
N VAL A 499 -34.41 13.04 -2.12
CA VAL A 499 -35.39 14.14 -2.01
C VAL A 499 -35.06 15.04 -0.82
N ASP A 500 -34.81 14.46 0.35
CA ASP A 500 -34.49 15.21 1.57
C ASP A 500 -33.20 16.01 1.40
N GLU A 501 -32.15 15.39 0.85
CA GLU A 501 -30.86 16.04 0.57
C GLU A 501 -31.03 17.20 -0.44
N ALA A 502 -31.79 17.01 -1.51
CA ALA A 502 -32.03 18.06 -2.50
C ALA A 502 -32.88 19.21 -1.93
N THR A 503 -33.85 18.90 -1.08
CA THR A 503 -34.70 19.90 -0.41
C THR A 503 -33.87 20.72 0.56
N GLN A 504 -33.02 20.08 1.36
CA GLN A 504 -32.10 20.77 2.28
C GLN A 504 -31.10 21.64 1.52
N GLU A 505 -30.53 21.12 0.44
CA GLU A 505 -29.60 21.86 -0.42
C GLU A 505 -30.27 23.12 -1.00
N LEU A 506 -31.50 23.02 -1.50
CA LEU A 506 -32.27 24.17 -1.99
C LEU A 506 -32.43 25.27 -0.93
N MET A 507 -32.66 24.90 0.34
CA MET A 507 -32.80 25.86 1.44
C MET A 507 -31.54 26.71 1.67
N HIS A 508 -30.35 26.25 1.26
CA HIS A 508 -29.11 27.04 1.35
C HIS A 508 -29.03 28.14 0.29
N TYR A 509 -29.76 28.02 -0.83
CA TYR A 509 -29.76 28.99 -1.92
C TYR A 509 -30.96 29.94 -1.88
N LEU A 510 -32.01 29.61 -1.12
CA LEU A 510 -33.14 30.50 -0.94
C LEU A 510 -32.74 31.71 -0.08
N PRO A 511 -33.10 32.95 -0.48
CA PRO A 511 -32.76 34.14 0.29
C PRO A 511 -33.37 34.03 1.69
N LEU A 512 -32.55 34.27 2.72
CA LEU A 512 -33.04 34.38 4.09
C LEU A 512 -34.14 35.46 4.14
N PRO A 513 -35.28 35.20 4.79
CA PRO A 513 -36.33 36.20 4.91
C PRO A 513 -35.74 37.46 5.52
N LYS A 514 -35.84 38.58 4.81
CA LYS A 514 -35.43 39.90 5.31
C LYS A 514 -36.19 40.14 6.60
N ILE A 515 -35.50 40.10 7.73
CA ILE A 515 -36.03 40.59 9.00
C ILE A 515 -36.30 42.08 8.78
N GLN A 516 -37.55 42.44 8.52
CA GLN A 516 -38.00 43.82 8.61
C GLN A 516 -37.79 44.22 10.08
N LYS A 517 -36.71 44.94 10.35
CA LYS A 517 -36.64 45.78 11.54
C LYS A 517 -37.82 46.74 11.44
N LYS A 518 -38.92 46.44 12.15
CA LYS A 518 -39.92 47.44 12.47
C LYS A 518 -39.16 48.57 13.15
N GLY A 519 -39.03 49.70 12.46
CA GLY A 519 -38.59 50.93 13.07
C GLY A 519 -39.54 51.24 14.22
N ASN A 520 -38.97 51.38 15.42
CA ASN A 520 -39.62 52.15 16.45
C ASN A 520 -39.64 53.60 15.95
N GLU A 521 -40.78 54.04 15.43
CA GLU A 521 -41.11 55.47 15.40
C GLU A 521 -41.54 55.85 16.82
N PHE A 522 -40.86 56.86 17.35
CA PHE A 522 -41.14 57.55 18.60
C PHE A 522 -42.30 58.51 18.44
#